data_AF-A0A4R1ALX0-F1
#
_entry.id   AF-A0A4R1ALX0-F1
#
_cell.length_a   1.000
_cell.length_b   1.000
_cell.length_c   1.000
_cell.angle_alpha   90.00
_cell.angle_beta   90.00
_cell.angle_gamma   90.00
#
_symmetry.space_group_name_H-M   'P 1'
#
loop_
_entity.id
_entity.type
_entity.pdbx_description
1 polymer ?
#
loop_
_entity_poly.entity_id
_entity_poly.type
_entity_poly.pdbx_seq_one_letter_code
_entity_poly.pdbx_strand_id
1 'polypeptide(L)'
;MTDEGWTGGAPSSHERDAAQVEGTEIRFMWDYGVTVPLWDATGLLPDDRVWLGTALGLPSDLVDDLRAWGEAMENLDANPRLGTPKAFRDLDRQAKKLVTRLQDELAGRFTVTYVSW
;
A
#
# COMPACT_ATOMS: atom_id res chain seq x y z
N MET A 1 -12.66 -5.40 58.68
CA MET A 1 -12.29 -4.00 58.38
C MET A 1 -11.27 -4.07 57.26
N THR A 2 -11.68 -3.57 56.09
CA THR A 2 -10.96 -3.41 54.79
C THR A 2 -10.37 -4.68 54.15
N ASP A 3 -10.90 -5.27 53.06
CA ASP A 3 -11.34 -4.74 51.74
C ASP A 3 -10.21 -4.77 50.70
N GLU A 4 -10.51 -5.41 49.57
CA GLU A 4 -9.98 -5.27 48.19
C GLU A 4 -8.47 -5.44 47.97
N GLY A 5 -7.99 -6.18 46.98
CA GLY A 5 -8.51 -6.39 45.64
C GLY A 5 -7.30 -6.24 44.71
N TRP A 6 -6.68 -7.36 44.29
CA TRP A 6 -5.68 -7.30 43.23
C TRP A 6 -6.30 -7.83 41.95
N THR A 7 -7.01 -6.93 41.26
CA THR A 7 -7.46 -7.09 39.88
C THR A 7 -6.26 -7.24 38.96
N GLY A 8 -6.38 -8.17 38.01
CA GLY A 8 -5.37 -8.46 37.00
C GLY A 8 -4.85 -7.18 36.34
N GLY A 9 -3.52 -7.10 36.22
CA GLY A 9 -2.89 -6.20 35.29
C GLY A 9 -3.32 -6.63 33.89
N ALA A 10 -4.34 -5.95 33.36
CA ALA A 10 -4.63 -5.99 31.94
C ALA A 10 -3.34 -5.58 31.20
N PRO A 11 -2.97 -6.26 30.09
CA PRO A 11 -1.91 -5.76 29.24
C PRO A 11 -2.27 -4.33 28.82
N SER A 12 -1.31 -3.45 29.06
CA SER A 12 -1.35 -2.02 28.80
C SER A 12 -1.87 -1.70 27.40
N SER A 13 -2.77 -0.73 27.33
CA SER A 13 -3.52 -0.23 26.16
C SER A 13 -2.69 0.41 25.04
N HIS A 14 -1.49 -0.10 24.75
CA HIS A 14 -0.66 0.31 23.61
C HIS A 14 -0.59 -0.75 22.50
N GLU A 15 -1.29 -1.88 22.65
CA GLU A 15 -1.46 -2.87 21.60
C GLU A 15 -2.74 -2.56 20.81
N ARG A 16 -2.56 -2.10 19.56
CA ARG A 16 -3.56 -1.76 18.53
C ARG A 16 -3.86 -0.27 18.33
N ASP A 17 -2.83 0.53 18.00
CA ASP A 17 -3.01 1.37 16.81
C ASP A 17 -3.09 0.38 15.64
N ALA A 18 -4.29 -0.18 15.42
CA ALA A 18 -4.52 -1.08 14.31
C ALA A 18 -4.11 -0.33 13.05
N ALA A 19 -3.28 -0.96 12.22
CA ALA A 19 -2.91 -0.42 10.93
C ALA A 19 -4.21 -0.20 10.13
N GLN A 20 -4.74 1.02 10.21
CA GLN A 20 -6.08 1.34 9.74
C GLN A 20 -5.92 2.09 8.43
N VAL A 21 -6.63 1.59 7.43
CA VAL A 21 -6.74 2.20 6.11
C VAL A 21 -8.03 2.99 6.12
N GLU A 22 -7.94 4.28 5.78
CA GLU A 22 -9.08 5.18 5.89
C GLU A 22 -9.92 5.20 4.61
N GLY A 23 -11.23 5.07 4.77
CA GLY A 23 -12.20 5.06 3.68
C GLY A 23 -12.39 3.69 3.02
N THR A 24 -13.00 3.71 1.83
CA THR A 24 -13.35 2.50 1.06
C THR A 24 -12.65 2.42 -0.29
N GLU A 25 -11.71 3.34 -0.55
CA GLU A 25 -11.01 3.48 -1.82
C GLU A 25 -9.51 3.49 -1.60
N ILE A 26 -8.80 2.67 -2.38
CA ILE A 26 -7.34 2.70 -2.51
C ILE A 26 -7.01 3.19 -3.91
N ARG A 27 -6.25 4.28 -3.98
CA ARG A 27 -5.75 4.84 -5.24
C ARG A 27 -4.35 4.29 -5.49
N PHE A 28 -4.18 3.67 -6.66
CA PHE A 28 -2.88 3.34 -7.21
C PHE A 28 -2.38 4.55 -8.01
N MET A 29 -1.44 5.29 -7.44
CA MET A 29 -0.96 6.55 -7.99
C MET A 29 0.53 6.71 -7.67
N TRP A 30 1.34 6.94 -8.70
CA TRP A 30 2.75 7.23 -8.50
C TRP A 30 2.99 8.72 -8.28
N ASP A 31 3.95 9.03 -7.41
CA ASP A 31 4.48 10.37 -7.18
C ASP A 31 5.99 10.26 -6.92
N TYR A 32 6.71 11.37 -6.98
CA TYR A 32 8.17 11.42 -6.87
C TYR A 32 8.66 10.78 -5.55
N GLY A 33 9.59 9.81 -5.66
CA GLY A 33 10.16 9.10 -4.51
C GLY A 33 9.27 7.99 -3.92
N VAL A 34 8.14 7.67 -4.54
CA VAL A 34 7.22 6.63 -4.05
C VAL A 34 7.60 5.24 -4.56
N THR A 35 7.88 4.33 -3.63
CA THR A 35 8.20 2.92 -3.95
C THR A 35 6.97 2.02 -4.00
N VAL A 36 5.99 2.21 -3.11
CA VAL A 36 4.70 1.51 -3.13
C VAL A 36 3.59 2.55 -3.37
N PRO A 37 2.99 2.61 -4.56
CA PRO A 37 2.12 3.71 -4.99
C PRO A 37 0.67 3.58 -4.49
N LEU A 38 0.48 3.24 -3.22
CA LEU A 38 -0.86 3.03 -2.64
C LEU A 38 -1.25 4.21 -1.76
N TRP A 39 -2.43 4.76 -2.01
CA TRP A 39 -2.96 5.92 -1.29
C TRP A 39 -4.37 5.63 -0.80
N ASP A 40 -4.70 6.06 0.41
CA ASP A 40 -6.06 6.04 0.94
C ASP A 40 -6.68 7.45 0.96
N ALA A 41 -7.74 7.65 1.73
CA ALA A 41 -8.37 8.96 1.88
C ALA A 41 -7.49 10.02 2.57
N THR A 42 -6.49 9.58 3.36
CA THR A 42 -5.61 10.46 4.16
C THR A 42 -4.27 10.72 3.50
N GLY A 43 -3.78 9.82 2.65
CA GLY A 43 -2.51 10.03 1.96
C GLY A 43 -1.84 8.73 1.52
N LEU A 44 -0.52 8.82 1.33
CA LEU A 44 0.32 7.71 0.95
C LEU A 44 0.37 6.69 2.09
N LEU A 45 0.11 5.42 1.77
CA LEU A 45 0.20 4.33 2.72
C LEU A 45 1.66 3.94 2.96
N PRO A 46 1.99 3.36 4.14
CA PRO A 46 3.31 2.82 4.39
C PRO A 46 3.73 1.77 3.35
N ASP A 47 5.00 1.84 2.93
CA ASP A 47 5.59 0.92 1.95
C ASP A 47 6.19 -0.36 2.60
N ASP A 48 6.10 -0.45 3.93
CA ASP A 48 6.60 -1.56 4.72
C ASP A 48 5.83 -2.86 4.44
N ARG A 49 6.57 -3.94 4.21
CA ARG A 49 6.00 -5.24 3.82
C ARG A 49 5.12 -5.84 4.91
N VAL A 50 5.53 -5.71 6.18
CA VAL A 50 4.81 -6.27 7.32
C VAL A 50 3.51 -5.51 7.52
N TRP A 51 3.56 -4.18 7.40
CA TRP A 51 2.38 -3.32 7.45
C TRP A 51 1.40 -3.66 6.31
N LEU A 52 1.86 -3.74 5.07
CA LEU A 52 1.01 -4.07 3.91
C LEU A 52 0.37 -5.46 4.04
N GLY A 53 1.12 -6.46 4.51
CA GLY A 53 0.57 -7.79 4.77
C GLY A 53 -0.44 -7.81 5.92
N THR A 54 -0.22 -7.04 6.98
CA THR A 54 -1.08 -7.07 8.18
C THR A 54 -2.34 -6.20 8.01
N ALA A 55 -2.20 -5.01 7.46
CA ALA A 55 -3.28 -4.02 7.33
C ALA A 55 -4.21 -4.33 6.16
N LEU A 56 -3.61 -4.55 4.99
CA LEU A 56 -4.34 -4.77 3.74
C LEU A 56 -4.56 -6.26 3.45
N GLY A 57 -3.78 -7.16 4.07
CA GLY A 57 -3.85 -8.59 3.76
C GLY A 57 -3.18 -8.94 2.43
N LEU A 58 -2.26 -8.11 1.93
CA LEU A 58 -1.62 -8.35 0.65
C LEU A 58 -0.64 -9.53 0.73
N PRO A 59 -0.64 -10.43 -0.26
CA PRO A 59 0.34 -11.48 -0.33
C PRO A 59 1.73 -10.89 -0.65
N SER A 60 2.79 -11.52 -0.14
CA SER A 60 4.14 -10.96 -0.21
C SER A 60 4.65 -10.75 -1.64
N ASP A 61 4.25 -11.62 -2.56
CA ASP A 61 4.62 -11.53 -3.98
C ASP A 61 3.94 -10.35 -4.68
N LEU A 62 2.70 -10.01 -4.33
CA LEU A 62 2.06 -8.78 -4.80
C LEU A 62 2.81 -7.55 -4.25
N VAL A 63 3.20 -7.57 -2.98
CA VAL A 63 4.00 -6.47 -2.41
C VAL A 63 5.32 -6.30 -3.15
N ASP A 64 5.99 -7.41 -3.50
CA ASP A 64 7.19 -7.41 -4.33
C ASP A 64 6.94 -6.77 -5.70
N ASP A 65 5.86 -7.16 -6.37
CA ASP A 65 5.50 -6.63 -7.69
C ASP A 65 5.21 -5.12 -7.63
N LEU A 66 4.54 -4.64 -6.58
CA LEU A 66 4.25 -3.21 -6.38
C LEU A 66 5.54 -2.40 -6.24
N ARG A 67 6.48 -2.89 -5.42
CA ARG A 67 7.78 -2.24 -5.19
C ARG A 67 8.62 -2.21 -6.46
N ALA A 68 8.70 -3.34 -7.17
CA ALA A 68 9.44 -3.43 -8.43
C ALA A 68 8.90 -2.45 -9.48
N TRP A 69 7.57 -2.26 -9.52
CA TRP A 69 6.96 -1.27 -10.40
C TRP A 69 7.30 0.18 -10.00
N GLY A 70 7.23 0.52 -8.71
CA GLY A 70 7.58 1.85 -8.21
C GLY A 70 9.06 2.19 -8.43
N GLU A 71 9.96 1.24 -8.18
CA GLU A 71 11.40 1.38 -8.47
C GLU A 71 11.66 1.59 -9.97
N ALA A 72 10.89 0.92 -10.84
CA ALA A 72 11.00 1.12 -12.28
C ALA A 72 10.53 2.52 -12.72
N MET A 73 9.46 3.05 -12.12
CA MET A 73 9.02 4.42 -12.34
C MET A 73 10.06 5.43 -11.88
N GLU A 74 10.58 5.29 -10.65
CA GLU A 74 11.64 6.14 -10.11
C GLU A 74 12.88 6.12 -10.99
N ASN A 75 13.28 4.95 -11.50
CA ASN A 75 14.43 4.84 -12.39
C ASN A 75 14.21 5.53 -13.75
N LEU A 76 12.98 5.54 -14.28
CA LEU A 76 12.67 6.30 -15.50
C LEU A 76 12.65 7.81 -15.25
N ASP A 77 12.12 8.24 -14.10
CA ASP A 77 12.08 9.65 -13.72
C ASP A 77 13.49 10.21 -13.48
N ALA A 78 14.30 9.50 -12.68
CA ALA A 78 15.68 9.86 -12.40
C ALA A 78 16.59 9.83 -13.64
N ASN A 79 16.23 9.06 -14.66
CA ASN A 79 17.01 8.94 -15.90
C ASN A 79 16.15 9.24 -17.15
N PRO A 80 15.99 10.53 -17.51
CA PRO A 80 15.15 10.93 -18.65
C PRO A 80 15.53 10.28 -20.00
N ARG A 81 16.79 9.83 -20.14
CA ARG A 81 17.27 9.10 -21.33
C ARG A 81 16.62 7.71 -21.49
N LEU A 82 16.14 7.11 -20.41
CA LEU A 82 15.43 5.83 -20.39
C LEU A 82 13.91 6.01 -20.60
N GLY A 83 13.38 7.21 -20.31
CA GLY A 83 11.98 7.60 -20.43
C GLY A 83 11.47 7.67 -21.87
N THR A 84 11.49 6.55 -22.58
CA THR A 84 10.91 6.45 -23.92
C THR A 84 9.39 6.27 -23.84
N PRO A 85 8.61 6.70 -24.86
CA PRO A 85 7.17 6.43 -24.92
C PRO A 85 6.82 4.94 -24.84
N LYS A 86 7.73 4.05 -25.26
CA LYS A 86 7.56 2.61 -25.10
C LYS A 86 7.70 2.19 -23.63
N ALA A 87 8.72 2.67 -22.92
CA ALA A 87 8.93 2.36 -21.51
C ALA A 87 7.73 2.78 -20.64
N PHE A 88 7.22 4.00 -20.82
CA PHE A 88 6.03 4.46 -20.10
C PHE A 88 4.76 3.63 -20.40
N ARG A 89 4.54 3.25 -21.68
CA ARG A 89 3.42 2.36 -22.04
C ARG A 89 3.55 0.95 -21.45
N ASP A 90 4.78 0.46 -21.36
CA ASP A 90 5.04 -0.86 -20.76
C ASP A 90 4.77 -0.80 -19.24
N LEU A 91 5.15 0.28 -18.53
CA LEU A 91 4.80 0.50 -17.12
C LEU A 91 3.31 0.75 -16.88
N ASP A 92 2.63 1.51 -17.73
CA ASP A 92 1.17 1.70 -17.65
C ASP A 92 0.42 0.37 -17.79
N ARG A 93 0.88 -0.51 -18.69
CA ARG A 93 0.32 -1.86 -18.82
C ARG A 93 0.55 -2.70 -17.56
N GLN A 94 1.71 -2.57 -16.93
CA GLN A 94 2.00 -3.27 -15.67
C GLN A 94 1.15 -2.72 -14.53
N ALA A 95 1.00 -1.40 -14.40
CA ALA A 95 0.15 -0.75 -13.41
C ALA A 95 -1.30 -1.27 -13.51
N LYS A 96 -1.85 -1.33 -14.72
CA LYS A 96 -3.21 -1.89 -14.94
C LYS A 96 -3.35 -3.33 -14.46
N LYS A 97 -2.34 -4.18 -14.69
CA LYS A 97 -2.35 -5.56 -14.19
C LYS A 97 -2.28 -5.62 -12.66
N LEU A 98 -1.44 -4.78 -12.05
CA LEU A 98 -1.31 -4.69 -10.60
C LEU A 98 -2.61 -4.20 -9.95
N VAL A 99 -3.27 -3.22 -10.56
CA VAL A 99 -4.55 -2.69 -10.09
C VAL A 99 -5.65 -3.76 -10.17
N THR A 100 -5.72 -4.53 -11.26
CA THR A 100 -6.65 -5.67 -11.34
C THR A 100 -6.38 -6.67 -10.22
N ARG A 101 -5.12 -7.05 -10.03
CA ARG A 101 -4.74 -8.00 -8.98
C ARG A 101 -5.04 -7.47 -7.57
N LEU A 102 -4.72 -6.20 -7.30
CA LEU A 102 -5.09 -5.52 -6.05
C LEU A 102 -6.60 -5.51 -5.82
N GLN A 103 -7.37 -5.23 -6.87
CA GLN A 103 -8.83 -5.23 -6.76
C GLN A 103 -9.37 -6.62 -6.40
N ASP A 104 -8.77 -7.69 -6.93
CA ASP A 104 -9.14 -9.06 -6.60
C ASP A 104 -8.79 -9.41 -5.15
N GLU A 105 -7.58 -9.08 -4.69
CA GLU A 105 -7.12 -9.37 -3.31
C GLU A 105 -7.87 -8.54 -2.25
N LEU A 106 -8.27 -7.31 -2.59
CA LEU A 106 -8.97 -6.39 -1.71
C LEU A 106 -10.50 -6.40 -1.91
N ALA A 107 -11.00 -7.32 -2.74
CA ALA A 107 -12.40 -7.43 -3.06
C ALA A 107 -13.27 -7.52 -1.80
N GLY A 108 -14.34 -6.74 -1.75
CA GLY A 108 -15.25 -6.69 -0.60
C GLY A 108 -14.80 -5.80 0.55
N ARG A 109 -13.56 -5.28 0.54
CA ARG A 109 -13.09 -4.28 1.52
C ARG A 109 -12.85 -2.91 0.89
N PHE A 110 -12.20 -2.88 -0.28
CA PHE A 110 -11.82 -1.64 -0.94
C PHE A 110 -12.13 -1.68 -2.44
N THR A 111 -12.42 -0.50 -2.98
CA THR A 111 -12.37 -0.24 -4.42
C THR A 111 -10.96 0.24 -4.76
N VAL A 112 -10.34 -0.32 -5.80
CA VAL A 112 -9.00 0.07 -6.23
C VAL A 112 -9.10 0.83 -7.54
N THR A 113 -8.60 2.05 -7.57
CA THR A 113 -8.63 2.91 -8.75
C THR A 113 -7.22 3.21 -9.22
N TYR A 114 -6.99 3.15 -10.54
CA TYR A 114 -5.74 3.58 -11.13
C TYR A 114 -5.80 5.06 -11.52
N VAL A 115 -4.87 5.86 -11.00
CA VAL A 115 -4.68 7.26 -11.40
C VAL A 115 -3.40 7.33 -12.23
N SER A 116 -3.56 7.60 -13.52
CA SER A 116 -2.42 7.80 -14.42
C SER A 116 -1.66 9.07 -14.07
N TRP A 117 -0.34 9.01 -14.14
CA TRP A 117 0.60 10.13 -13.99
C TRP A 117 0.69 10.99 -15.26
#